data_AF-A0AA47FJG5-F1
#
_entry.id   AF-A0AA47FJG5-F1
#
_cell.length_a   1.000
_cell.length_b   1.000
_cell.length_c   1.000
_cell.angle_alpha   90.00
_cell.angle_beta   90.00
_cell.angle_gamma   90.00
#
_symmetry.space_group_name_H-M   'P 1'
#
loop_
_entity.id
_entity.type
_entity.pdbx_description
1 polymer ?
#
loop_
_entity_poly.entity_id
_entity_poly.type
_entity_poly.pdbx_seq_one_letter_code
_entity_poly.pdbx_strand_id
1 'polypeptide(L)'
;MSSAYSQAEYLASLPRQVEIPPTTPERYITGLYALNLAAPEGTSGDWHDVFHWQDGTEQSRQVTLAGMGDIETSPIYGDLGIYEGKDRLVAQGLDIPAGMQRVYIANHSRAILDLLYRSLHRWGRVLNLTGATTDWLDTRDQGERLLEQATLLEPSFHPAAQDELRRWIADEARTLRAVYG
;
A
#
# COMPACT_ATOMS: atom_id res chain seq x y z
N MET A 1 -3.20 -46.30 -3.44
CA MET A 1 -2.82 -45.70 -4.74
C MET A 1 -2.29 -44.31 -4.44
N SER A 2 -0.97 -44.12 -4.48
CA SER A 2 -0.33 -42.82 -4.23
C SER A 2 0.05 -42.23 -5.58
N SER A 3 -0.68 -41.21 -6.03
CA SER A 3 -0.25 -40.38 -7.15
C SER A 3 0.75 -39.38 -6.61
N ALA A 4 2.05 -39.66 -6.75
CA ALA A 4 3.07 -38.65 -6.57
C ALA A 4 2.96 -37.71 -7.77
N TYR A 5 2.61 -36.44 -7.53
CA TYR A 5 2.65 -35.40 -8.57
C TYR A 5 3.99 -35.44 -9.29
N SER A 6 3.97 -35.32 -10.61
CA SER A 6 5.21 -35.16 -11.37
C SER A 6 5.90 -33.85 -10.96
N GLN A 7 7.22 -33.79 -11.08
CA GLN A 7 7.98 -32.57 -10.76
C GLN A 7 7.46 -31.35 -11.53
N ALA A 8 6.97 -31.54 -12.76
CA ALA A 8 6.37 -30.48 -13.57
C ALA A 8 5.02 -29.99 -13.00
N GLU A 9 4.16 -30.90 -12.53
CA GLU A 9 2.89 -30.54 -11.88
C GLU A 9 3.11 -29.87 -10.53
N TYR A 10 4.12 -30.32 -9.77
CA TYR A 10 4.53 -29.66 -8.53
C TYR A 10 5.02 -28.23 -8.79
N LEU A 11 5.91 -28.02 -9.75
CA LEU A 11 6.38 -26.68 -10.12
C LEU A 11 5.28 -25.78 -10.67
N ALA A 12 4.31 -26.34 -11.41
CA ALA A 12 3.15 -25.61 -11.91
C ALA A 12 2.13 -25.27 -10.80
N SER A 13 2.16 -26.01 -9.68
CA SER A 13 1.31 -25.77 -8.51
C SER A 13 1.91 -24.75 -7.52
N LEU A 14 3.19 -24.39 -7.67
CA LEU A 14 3.82 -23.39 -6.82
C LEU A 14 3.27 -21.99 -7.17
N PRO A 15 2.94 -21.17 -6.17
CA PRO A 15 2.55 -19.79 -6.40
C PRO A 15 3.66 -19.04 -7.14
N ARG A 16 3.28 -18.24 -8.13
CA ARG A 16 4.22 -17.40 -8.88
C ARG A 16 4.27 -16.03 -8.24
N GLN A 17 5.42 -15.40 -8.20
CA GLN A 17 5.48 -14.01 -7.78
C GLN A 17 4.78 -13.12 -8.83
N VAL A 18 4.04 -12.12 -8.35
CA VAL A 18 3.54 -11.01 -9.17
C VAL A 18 4.74 -10.26 -9.77
N GLU A 19 4.68 -9.98 -11.07
CA GLU A 19 5.72 -9.21 -11.74
C GLU A 19 5.74 -7.76 -11.24
N ILE A 20 6.91 -7.29 -10.80
CA ILE A 20 7.11 -5.90 -10.41
C ILE A 20 7.18 -5.03 -11.68
N PRO A 21 6.25 -4.08 -11.88
CA PRO A 21 6.25 -3.25 -13.07
C PRO A 21 7.33 -2.15 -13.00
N PRO A 22 7.72 -1.55 -14.14
CA PRO A 22 8.59 -0.37 -14.16
C PRO A 22 8.01 0.79 -13.35
N THR A 23 8.84 1.50 -12.59
CA THR A 23 8.43 2.61 -11.73
C THR A 23 9.29 3.85 -11.92
N THR A 24 8.73 5.01 -11.58
CA THR A 24 9.39 6.31 -11.45
C THR A 24 8.91 6.99 -10.16
N PRO A 25 9.52 8.10 -9.71
CA PRO A 25 8.99 8.87 -8.57
C PRO A 25 7.53 9.29 -8.77
N GLU A 26 7.10 9.48 -10.02
CA GLU A 26 5.72 9.85 -10.40
C GLU A 26 4.85 8.63 -10.74
N ARG A 27 5.40 7.41 -10.73
CA ARG A 27 4.67 6.15 -10.96
C ARG A 27 5.24 5.05 -10.09
N TYR A 28 4.68 4.85 -8.91
CA TYR A 28 5.28 4.06 -7.84
C TYR A 28 4.30 3.01 -7.29
N ILE A 29 4.85 2.00 -6.63
CA ILE A 29 4.09 0.92 -5.97
C ILE A 29 3.40 1.48 -4.72
N THR A 30 2.12 1.17 -4.54
CA THR A 30 1.32 1.68 -3.42
C THR A 30 0.32 0.65 -2.87
N GLY A 31 -0.51 1.07 -1.91
CA GLY A 31 -1.59 0.29 -1.32
C GLY A 31 -1.07 -0.91 -0.54
N LEU A 32 -1.83 -2.01 -0.56
CA LEU A 32 -1.47 -3.21 0.22
C LEU A 32 -0.07 -3.76 -0.12
N TYR A 33 0.40 -3.64 -1.36
CA TYR A 33 1.75 -4.07 -1.72
C TYR A 33 2.83 -3.28 -0.96
N ALA A 34 2.63 -1.97 -0.81
CA ALA A 34 3.52 -1.11 -0.03
C ALA A 34 3.36 -1.31 1.48
N LEU A 35 2.13 -1.53 1.97
CA LEU A 35 1.85 -1.76 3.40
C LEU A 35 2.41 -3.07 3.95
N ASN A 36 2.69 -4.04 3.07
CA ASN A 36 3.35 -5.30 3.45
C ASN A 36 4.89 -5.21 3.42
N LEU A 37 5.48 -4.03 3.18
CA LEU A 37 6.93 -3.85 3.14
C LEU A 37 7.36 -2.94 4.27
N ALA A 38 8.35 -3.38 5.06
CA ALA A 38 8.98 -2.51 6.03
C ALA A 38 9.52 -1.23 5.35
N ALA A 39 9.15 -0.06 5.87
CA ALA A 39 9.48 1.22 5.26
C ALA A 39 10.73 1.88 5.90
N PRO A 40 11.41 2.82 5.23
CA PRO A 40 12.63 3.47 5.72
C PRO A 40 12.51 4.13 7.09
N GLU A 41 11.33 4.64 7.43
CA GLU A 41 11.02 5.30 8.71
C GLU A 41 10.79 4.30 9.87
N GLY A 42 10.98 3.01 9.62
CA GLY A 42 10.90 1.97 10.64
C GLY A 42 9.51 1.39 10.86
N THR A 43 8.55 1.61 9.95
CA THR A 43 7.29 0.85 9.99
C THR A 43 7.57 -0.63 9.66
N SER A 44 7.06 -1.56 10.45
CA SER A 44 7.43 -2.98 10.34
C SER A 44 6.85 -3.69 9.11
N GLY A 45 5.74 -3.18 8.56
CA GLY A 45 4.92 -3.91 7.58
C GLY A 45 3.71 -4.60 8.24
N ASP A 46 2.69 -4.93 7.45
CA ASP A 46 1.63 -5.89 7.84
C ASP A 46 2.22 -7.32 7.86
N TRP A 47 1.83 -8.12 8.86
CA TRP A 47 2.39 -9.46 9.16
C TRP A 47 2.12 -10.51 8.06
N HIS A 48 1.35 -10.15 7.04
CA HIS A 48 1.02 -11.01 5.91
C HIS A 48 2.12 -11.12 4.83
N ASP A 49 3.17 -10.29 4.91
CA ASP A 49 4.45 -10.39 4.16
C ASP A 49 4.32 -10.83 2.66
N VAL A 50 5.36 -11.45 2.10
CA VAL A 50 5.56 -11.87 0.69
C VAL A 50 4.36 -12.58 0.05
N PHE A 51 3.41 -13.12 0.83
CA PHE A 51 2.23 -13.81 0.31
C PHE A 51 1.31 -12.90 -0.50
N HIS A 52 1.29 -11.59 -0.23
CA HIS A 52 0.55 -10.64 -1.09
C HIS A 52 1.21 -10.44 -2.46
N TRP A 53 2.50 -10.73 -2.56
CA TRP A 53 3.27 -10.74 -3.80
C TRP A 53 3.17 -12.06 -4.54
N GLN A 54 2.39 -13.02 -4.05
CA GLN A 54 2.14 -14.28 -4.72
C GLN A 54 0.82 -14.23 -5.49
N ASP A 55 0.91 -14.54 -6.79
CA ASP A 55 -0.21 -14.99 -7.58
C ASP A 55 -0.55 -16.42 -7.15
N GLY A 56 -1.82 -16.62 -6.79
CA GLY A 56 -2.38 -17.96 -6.68
C GLY A 56 -2.41 -18.65 -8.04
N THR A 57 -2.98 -19.84 -8.10
CA THR A 57 -3.13 -20.59 -9.35
C THR A 57 -4.16 -19.98 -10.31
N GLU A 58 -4.97 -19.02 -9.85
CA GLU A 58 -5.99 -18.35 -10.66
C GLU A 58 -5.90 -16.83 -10.55
N GLN A 59 -5.84 -16.18 -11.73
CA GLN A 59 -5.68 -14.76 -12.01
C GLN A 59 -4.34 -14.10 -11.64
N SER A 60 -3.71 -13.49 -12.65
CA SER A 60 -2.58 -12.59 -12.46
C SER A 60 -3.04 -11.34 -11.73
N ARG A 61 -2.65 -11.19 -10.46
CA ARG A 61 -2.80 -9.93 -9.74
C ARG A 61 -1.81 -8.95 -10.34
N GLN A 62 -2.23 -7.69 -10.45
CA GLN A 62 -1.34 -6.61 -10.82
C GLN A 62 -0.94 -5.83 -9.57
N VAL A 63 0.34 -5.46 -9.49
CA VAL A 63 0.83 -4.55 -8.46
C VAL A 63 0.03 -3.25 -8.54
N THR A 64 -0.47 -2.78 -7.39
CA THR A 64 -1.18 -1.50 -7.35
C THR A 64 -0.19 -0.37 -7.50
N LEU A 65 -0.45 0.52 -8.47
CA LEU A 65 0.39 1.68 -8.77
C LEU A 65 -0.36 2.98 -8.56
N ALA A 66 0.35 3.98 -8.07
CA ALA A 66 -0.09 5.37 -8.02
C ALA A 66 0.62 6.21 -9.08
N GLY A 67 0.09 7.43 -9.26
CA GLY A 67 0.65 8.44 -10.14
C GLY A 67 0.03 8.53 -11.52
N MET A 68 -0.89 7.63 -11.84
CA MET A 68 -1.79 7.72 -13.02
C MET A 68 -3.11 6.99 -12.74
N GLY A 69 -4.20 7.44 -13.36
CA GLY A 69 -5.50 6.78 -13.31
C GLY A 69 -6.24 6.99 -11.99
N ASP A 70 -6.70 5.90 -11.36
CA ASP A 70 -7.56 5.95 -10.17
C ASP A 70 -6.87 6.47 -8.89
N ILE A 71 -5.54 6.58 -8.90
CA ILE A 71 -4.73 7.05 -7.77
C ILE A 71 -3.75 8.13 -8.24
N GLU A 72 -4.20 9.38 -8.23
CA GLU A 72 -3.42 10.53 -8.66
C GLU A 72 -3.27 11.54 -7.52
N THR A 73 -2.38 11.22 -6.57
CA THR A 73 -2.14 12.04 -5.37
C THR A 73 -0.88 12.91 -5.47
N SER A 74 -0.10 12.77 -6.54
CA SER A 74 1.12 13.55 -6.78
C SER A 74 0.88 15.07 -6.80
N PRO A 75 -0.22 15.61 -7.36
CA PRO A 75 -0.51 17.05 -7.27
C PRO A 75 -0.73 17.56 -5.83
N ILE A 76 -1.07 16.68 -4.90
CA ILE A 76 -1.36 17.03 -3.49
C ILE A 76 -0.10 16.91 -2.64
N TYR A 77 0.65 15.83 -2.82
CA TYR A 77 1.75 15.45 -1.92
C TYR A 77 3.14 15.53 -2.55
N GLY A 78 3.25 15.73 -3.86
CA GLY A 78 4.53 15.61 -4.56
C GLY A 78 5.16 14.24 -4.33
N ASP A 79 6.43 14.24 -3.94
CA ASP A 79 7.26 13.07 -3.65
C ASP A 79 7.16 12.57 -2.20
N LEU A 80 6.33 13.21 -1.36
CA LEU A 80 6.17 12.85 0.04
C LEU A 80 5.86 11.36 0.22
N GLY A 81 6.70 10.69 1.02
CA GLY A 81 6.56 9.28 1.36
C GLY A 81 6.87 8.33 0.20
N ILE A 82 7.48 8.78 -0.89
CA ILE A 82 7.94 7.91 -1.98
C ILE A 82 9.45 7.70 -1.83
N TYR A 83 9.90 6.45 -1.92
CA TYR A 83 11.31 6.11 -1.77
C TYR A 83 11.77 5.07 -2.79
N GLU A 84 13.08 5.04 -3.04
CA GLU A 84 13.71 3.96 -3.82
C GLU A 84 13.88 2.73 -2.92
N GLY A 85 13.20 1.64 -3.27
CA GLY A 85 12.99 0.47 -2.42
C GLY A 85 13.47 -0.85 -3.02
N LYS A 86 14.23 -0.85 -4.12
CA LYS A 86 14.71 -2.09 -4.75
C LYS A 86 15.41 -3.01 -3.75
N ASP A 87 16.36 -2.48 -2.97
CA ASP A 87 17.15 -3.30 -2.04
C ASP A 87 16.27 -3.90 -0.93
N ARG A 88 15.17 -3.22 -0.56
CA ARG A 88 14.19 -3.76 0.40
C ARG A 88 13.38 -4.90 -0.18
N LEU A 89 12.92 -4.78 -1.42
CA LEU A 89 12.23 -5.86 -2.12
C LEU A 89 13.14 -7.10 -2.22
N VAL A 90 14.42 -6.90 -2.57
CA VAL A 90 15.40 -8.00 -2.61
C VAL A 90 15.63 -8.60 -1.23
N ALA A 91 15.72 -7.78 -0.18
CA ALA A 91 15.87 -8.27 1.20
C ALA A 91 14.67 -9.10 1.69
N GLN A 92 13.47 -8.84 1.14
CA GLN A 92 12.25 -9.63 1.35
C GLN A 92 12.15 -10.87 0.44
N GLY A 93 13.20 -11.17 -0.33
CA GLY A 93 13.25 -12.33 -1.21
C GLY A 93 12.43 -12.20 -2.50
N LEU A 94 12.04 -10.97 -2.88
CA LEU A 94 11.30 -10.73 -4.12
C LEU A 94 12.24 -10.67 -5.33
N ASP A 95 11.83 -11.35 -6.40
CA ASP A 95 12.49 -11.32 -7.70
C ASP A 95 12.26 -9.99 -8.39
N ILE A 96 13.35 -9.32 -8.77
CA ILE A 96 13.32 -8.05 -9.52
C ILE A 96 13.63 -8.33 -10.99
N PRO A 97 12.84 -7.81 -11.96
CA PRO A 97 13.13 -7.97 -13.38
C PRO A 97 14.55 -7.53 -13.77
N ALA A 98 15.19 -8.34 -14.61
CA ALA A 98 16.56 -8.07 -15.07
C ALA A 98 16.66 -6.70 -15.77
N GLY A 99 17.65 -5.89 -15.38
CA GLY A 99 17.86 -4.55 -15.91
C GLY A 99 17.13 -3.43 -15.15
N MET A 100 16.23 -3.76 -14.21
CA MET A 100 15.58 -2.76 -13.37
C MET A 100 16.56 -2.26 -12.29
N GLN A 101 17.04 -1.02 -12.44
CA GLN A 101 18.03 -0.45 -11.54
C GLN A 101 17.42 0.16 -10.27
N ARG A 102 16.18 0.66 -10.35
CA ARG A 102 15.47 1.32 -9.25
C ARG A 102 14.02 0.88 -9.23
N VAL A 103 13.45 0.80 -8.03
CA VAL A 103 12.02 0.58 -7.82
C VAL A 103 11.48 1.62 -6.85
N TYR A 104 10.48 2.40 -7.24
CA TYR A 104 9.88 3.41 -6.38
C TYR A 104 8.61 2.88 -5.71
N ILE A 105 8.53 3.10 -4.40
CA ILE A 105 7.51 2.53 -3.51
C ILE A 105 7.02 3.62 -2.56
N ALA A 106 5.72 3.64 -2.29
CA ALA A 106 5.13 4.40 -1.21
C ALA A 106 5.56 3.81 0.14
N ASN A 107 5.83 4.67 1.11
CA ASN A 107 5.84 4.28 2.50
C ASN A 107 4.41 4.07 3.02
N HIS A 108 4.25 3.62 4.26
CA HIS A 108 2.93 3.29 4.78
C HIS A 108 1.98 4.48 4.81
N SER A 109 2.47 5.65 5.21
CA SER A 109 1.65 6.87 5.23
C SER A 109 1.13 7.20 3.83
N ARG A 110 2.02 7.24 2.83
CA ARG A 110 1.64 7.53 1.44
C ARG A 110 0.69 6.45 0.88
N ALA A 111 0.93 5.18 1.20
CA ALA A 111 0.08 4.07 0.77
C ALA A 111 -1.34 4.16 1.34
N ILE A 112 -1.50 4.55 2.60
CA ILE A 112 -2.82 4.78 3.21
C ILE A 112 -3.51 5.99 2.57
N LEU A 113 -2.79 7.10 2.35
CA LEU A 113 -3.33 8.28 1.68
C LEU A 113 -3.81 7.99 0.24
N ASP A 114 -3.06 7.16 -0.48
CA ASP A 114 -3.41 6.71 -1.83
C ASP A 114 -4.68 5.83 -1.83
N LEU A 115 -4.82 4.93 -0.85
CA LEU A 115 -6.02 4.11 -0.68
C LEU A 115 -7.24 4.94 -0.27
N LEU A 116 -7.06 5.93 0.61
CA LEU A 116 -8.11 6.89 0.98
C LEU A 116 -8.57 7.66 -0.26
N TYR A 117 -7.63 8.21 -1.03
CA TYR A 117 -7.93 8.93 -2.26
C TYR A 117 -8.72 8.06 -3.23
N ARG A 118 -8.22 6.85 -3.52
CA ARG A 118 -8.91 5.90 -4.41
C ARG A 118 -10.32 5.62 -3.94
N SER A 119 -10.49 5.39 -2.63
CA SER A 119 -11.77 4.99 -2.06
C SER A 119 -12.82 6.09 -2.17
N LEU A 120 -12.45 7.30 -1.79
CA LEU A 120 -13.30 8.48 -1.86
C LEU A 120 -13.58 8.88 -3.31
N HIS A 121 -12.56 8.86 -4.17
CA HIS A 121 -12.71 9.19 -5.58
C HIS A 121 -13.65 8.22 -6.32
N ARG A 122 -13.52 6.91 -6.07
CA ARG A 122 -14.28 5.89 -6.81
C ARG A 122 -15.66 5.59 -6.25
N TRP A 123 -15.82 5.62 -4.92
CA TRP A 123 -17.06 5.22 -4.27
C TRP A 123 -17.69 6.31 -3.40
N GLY A 124 -17.03 7.46 -3.24
CA GLY A 124 -17.51 8.53 -2.37
C GLY A 124 -17.53 8.16 -0.88
N ARG A 125 -16.83 7.10 -0.46
CA ARG A 125 -16.80 6.59 0.92
C ARG A 125 -15.47 5.89 1.21
N VAL A 126 -15.08 5.83 2.48
CA VAL A 126 -13.87 5.12 2.91
C VAL A 126 -14.16 3.62 3.09
N LEU A 127 -13.36 2.76 2.48
CA LEU A 127 -13.51 1.30 2.51
C LEU A 127 -12.24 0.63 3.03
N ASN A 128 -12.40 -0.31 3.97
CA ASN A 128 -11.33 -1.18 4.48
C ASN A 128 -10.08 -0.44 5.02
N LEU A 129 -10.29 0.74 5.62
CA LEU A 129 -9.24 1.58 6.19
C LEU A 129 -9.54 2.00 7.64
N THR A 130 -10.53 1.38 8.28
CA THR A 130 -10.74 1.53 9.72
C THR A 130 -9.60 0.85 10.46
N GLY A 131 -9.00 1.54 11.44
CA GLY A 131 -7.84 1.06 12.18
C GLY A 131 -6.50 1.34 11.50
N ALA A 132 -6.46 1.98 10.34
CA ALA A 132 -5.22 2.17 9.57
C ALA A 132 -4.11 2.86 10.37
N THR A 133 -4.46 3.77 11.29
CA THR A 133 -3.51 4.47 12.16
C THR A 133 -2.88 3.61 13.25
N THR A 134 -3.45 2.43 13.54
CA THR A 134 -2.98 1.51 14.60
C THR A 134 -2.58 0.14 14.08
N ASP A 135 -3.10 -0.26 12.92
CA ASP A 135 -2.86 -1.59 12.34
C ASP A 135 -1.63 -1.60 11.44
N TRP A 136 -1.34 -0.49 10.76
CA TRP A 136 -0.21 -0.38 9.82
C TRP A 136 0.85 0.64 10.23
N LEU A 137 0.68 1.34 11.35
CA LEU A 137 1.65 2.30 11.87
C LEU A 137 2.04 1.91 13.29
N ASP A 138 3.33 2.01 13.58
CA ASP A 138 3.92 1.45 14.80
C ASP A 138 3.96 2.45 15.97
N THR A 139 3.73 3.73 15.67
CA THR A 139 3.84 4.79 16.66
C THR A 139 2.69 5.78 16.56
N ARG A 140 2.38 6.39 17.71
CA ARG A 140 1.45 7.50 17.80
C ARG A 140 1.81 8.65 16.87
N ASP A 141 3.08 9.05 16.82
CA ASP A 141 3.56 10.16 15.98
C ASP A 141 3.34 9.89 14.48
N GLN A 142 3.52 8.65 14.03
CA GLN A 142 3.22 8.28 12.64
C GLN A 142 1.71 8.41 12.36
N GLY A 143 0.86 7.95 13.29
CA GLY A 143 -0.59 8.09 13.19
C GLY A 143 -1.05 9.54 13.15
N GLU A 144 -0.54 10.40 14.04
CA GLU A 144 -0.90 11.82 14.09
C GLU A 144 -0.50 12.53 12.78
N ARG A 145 0.71 12.27 12.25
CA ARG A 145 1.17 12.83 10.96
C ARG A 145 0.32 12.37 9.79
N LEU A 146 -0.09 11.10 9.75
CA LEU A 146 -0.99 10.59 8.70
C LEU A 146 -2.32 11.35 8.71
N LEU A 147 -2.89 11.60 9.89
CA LEU A 147 -4.17 12.31 10.01
C LEU A 147 -4.07 13.77 9.59
N GLU A 148 -2.97 14.44 9.93
CA GLU A 148 -2.68 15.80 9.44
C GLU A 148 -2.60 15.82 7.91
N GLN A 149 -1.85 14.89 7.31
CA GLN A 149 -1.69 14.80 5.86
C GLN A 149 -3.02 14.48 5.16
N ALA A 150 -3.87 13.63 5.75
CA ALA A 150 -5.16 13.26 5.18
C ALA A 150 -6.10 14.47 4.99
N THR A 151 -5.97 15.52 5.81
CA THR A 151 -6.76 16.76 5.63
C THR A 151 -6.51 17.43 4.28
N LEU A 152 -5.33 17.24 3.68
CA LEU A 152 -4.97 17.83 2.39
C LEU A 152 -5.74 17.21 1.21
N LEU A 153 -6.38 16.05 1.38
CA LEU A 153 -7.24 15.45 0.35
C LEU A 153 -8.59 16.17 0.23
N GLU A 154 -9.03 16.88 1.27
CA GLU A 154 -10.38 17.42 1.35
C GLU A 154 -10.79 18.29 0.15
N PRO A 155 -9.94 19.21 -0.36
CA PRO A 155 -10.28 20.03 -1.53
C PRO A 155 -10.48 19.24 -2.83
N SER A 156 -10.03 17.98 -2.90
CA SER A 156 -10.13 17.13 -4.09
C SER A 156 -11.50 16.46 -4.24
N PHE A 157 -12.39 16.59 -3.26
CA PHE A 157 -13.66 15.85 -3.23
C PHE A 157 -14.90 16.76 -3.18
N HIS A 158 -16.03 16.23 -3.65
CA HIS A 158 -17.34 16.87 -3.48
C HIS A 158 -17.79 16.76 -2.00
N PRO A 159 -18.60 17.70 -1.47
CA PRO A 159 -19.03 17.75 -0.06
C PRO A 159 -19.34 16.41 0.64
N ALA A 160 -20.09 15.51 0.02
CA ALA A 160 -20.43 14.22 0.64
C ALA A 160 -19.19 13.35 0.95
N ALA A 161 -18.21 13.33 0.03
CA ALA A 161 -16.96 12.61 0.23
C ALA A 161 -16.00 13.36 1.18
N GLN A 162 -16.09 14.70 1.25
CA GLN A 162 -15.41 15.47 2.31
C GLN A 162 -15.94 15.09 3.70
N ASP A 163 -17.25 14.94 3.85
CA ASP A 163 -17.85 14.54 5.13
C ASP A 163 -17.48 13.12 5.52
N GLU A 164 -17.33 12.20 4.55
CA GLU A 164 -16.79 10.86 4.79
C GLU A 164 -15.32 10.91 5.24
N LEU A 165 -14.48 11.71 4.58
CA LEU A 165 -13.07 11.89 4.97
C LEU A 165 -12.96 12.45 6.39
N ARG A 166 -13.69 13.52 6.73
CA ARG A 166 -13.66 14.13 8.06
C ARG A 166 -14.12 13.15 9.14
N ARG A 167 -15.15 12.34 8.87
CA ARG A 167 -15.58 11.27 9.79
C ARG A 167 -14.49 10.24 10.01
N TRP A 168 -13.88 9.75 8.94
CA TRP A 168 -12.77 8.80 9.06
C TRP A 168 -11.60 9.36 9.88
N ILE A 169 -11.17 10.60 9.61
CA ILE A 169 -10.10 11.26 10.38
C ILE A 169 -10.47 11.36 11.87
N ALA A 170 -11.70 11.76 12.18
CA ALA A 170 -12.16 11.89 13.56
C ALA A 170 -12.24 10.54 14.28
N ASP A 171 -12.59 9.47 13.58
CA ASP A 171 -12.70 8.12 14.10
C ASP A 171 -11.31 7.53 14.38
N GLU A 172 -10.40 7.62 13.42
CA GLU A 172 -9.00 7.21 13.59
C GLU A 172 -8.30 7.99 14.72
N ALA A 173 -8.55 9.30 14.84
CA ALA A 173 -8.03 10.10 15.95
C ALA A 173 -8.52 9.59 17.32
N ARG A 174 -9.76 9.05 17.41
CA ARG A 174 -10.27 8.44 18.64
C ARG A 174 -9.60 7.09 18.89
N THR A 175 -9.43 6.27 17.86
CA THR A 175 -8.73 4.98 17.94
C THR A 175 -7.29 5.16 18.41
N LEU A 176 -6.55 6.09 17.80
CA LEU A 176 -5.16 6.37 18.15
C LEU A 176 -5.00 6.81 19.61
N ARG A 177 -5.91 7.66 20.11
CA ARG A 177 -5.96 8.06 21.52
C ARG A 177 -6.31 6.90 22.45
N ALA A 178 -7.15 5.96 22.02
CA ALA A 178 -7.50 4.80 22.84
C ALA A 178 -6.35 3.79 22.96
N VAL A 179 -5.50 3.68 21.93
CA VAL A 179 -4.37 2.74 21.90
C VAL A 179 -3.11 3.31 22.57
N TYR A 180 -2.81 4.60 22.34
CA TYR A 180 -1.56 5.23 22.78
C TYR A 180 -1.73 6.36 23.81
N GLY A 181 -2.94 6.58 24.32
CA GLY A 181 -3.27 7.65 25.28
C GLY A 181 -3.40 7.21 26.73
#